data_AF-A0A523HMZ1-F1
#
_entry.id   AF-A0A523HMZ1-F1
#
_cell.length_a   1.000
_cell.length_b   1.000
_cell.length_c   1.000
_cell.angle_alpha   90.00
_cell.angle_beta   90.00
_cell.angle_gamma   90.00
#
_symmetry.space_group_name_H-M   'P 1'
#
loop_
_entity.id
_entity.type
_entity.pdbx_description
1 polymer ?
#
loop_
_entity_poly.entity_id
_entity_poly.type
_entity_poly.pdbx_seq_one_letter_code
_entity_poly.pdbx_strand_id
1 'polypeptide(L)'
;MQWLDGAELMPEGNFIEALPQAMLDHIILQFVLIFAGAALFATLFLYLRQPIILAYIVLGIVVGPKGLGLINDAEQIEQLSHIGIILLLFLIGLNFQPAKLVGLLGRIGIVTLATCFIFMLLSLAVASALGYPLIDSLIIGAALMFSSTIVSLKLIPTTQLHHHHVGEVMI
;
A
#
# COMPACT_ATOMS: atom_id res chain seq x y z
N MET A 1 18.81 59.38 2.12
CA MET A 1 17.94 58.64 1.18
C MET A 1 18.83 57.80 0.27
N GLN A 2 19.42 56.73 0.83
CA GLN A 2 20.42 55.87 0.16
C GLN A 2 19.96 54.41 0.10
N TRP A 3 18.63 54.23 0.07
CA TRP A 3 17.93 52.94 0.03
C TRP A 3 17.29 52.65 -1.33
N LEU A 4 17.35 53.59 -2.28
CA LEU A 4 16.71 53.45 -3.60
C LEU A 4 17.69 53.15 -4.75
N ASP A 5 19.01 53.24 -4.53
CA ASP A 5 20.02 52.97 -5.56
C ASP A 5 20.46 51.49 -5.63
N GLY A 6 19.99 50.66 -4.69
CA GLY A 6 20.35 49.24 -4.59
C GLY A 6 19.25 48.26 -5.03
N ALA A 7 18.10 48.77 -5.51
CA ALA A 7 16.95 47.97 -5.90
C ALA A 7 16.95 47.56 -7.39
N GLU A 8 18.00 47.90 -8.13
CA GLU A 8 18.06 47.75 -9.60
C GLU A 8 18.93 46.58 -10.07
N LEU A 9 19.35 45.68 -9.15
CA LEU A 9 20.14 44.47 -9.43
C LEU A 9 19.47 43.19 -8.93
N MET A 10 18.14 43.15 -8.83
CA MET A 10 17.43 41.89 -8.74
C MET A 10 17.23 41.38 -10.17
N PRO A 11 17.92 40.32 -10.62
CA PRO A 11 17.60 39.70 -11.90
C PRO A 11 16.14 39.25 -11.85
N GLU A 12 15.31 39.85 -12.71
CA GLU A 12 13.96 39.41 -13.06
C GLU A 12 14.05 38.06 -13.82
N GLY A 13 14.61 37.06 -13.15
CA GLY A 13 14.95 35.77 -13.72
C GLY A 13 14.59 34.69 -12.72
N ASN A 14 13.36 34.21 -12.85
CA ASN A 14 12.85 32.94 -12.31
C ASN A 14 13.44 32.51 -10.97
N PHE A 15 12.75 32.86 -9.87
CA PHE A 15 12.96 32.23 -8.56
C PHE A 15 12.88 30.69 -8.57
N ILE A 16 12.37 30.09 -9.66
CA ILE A 16 12.32 28.65 -9.95
C ILE A 16 13.71 28.08 -10.31
N GLU A 17 14.64 28.91 -10.80
CA GLU A 17 15.96 28.50 -11.29
C GLU A 17 17.02 28.39 -10.18
N ALA A 18 16.66 28.78 -8.94
CA ALA A 18 17.51 28.70 -7.76
C ALA A 18 17.38 27.38 -6.95
N LEU A 19 16.57 26.42 -7.42
CA LEU A 19 16.66 25.03 -6.96
C LEU A 19 17.77 24.33 -7.79
N PRO A 20 18.74 23.62 -7.18
CA PRO A 20 19.72 22.85 -7.94
C PRO A 20 18.97 21.88 -8.87
N GLN A 21 19.03 22.12 -10.19
CA GLN A 21 18.27 21.35 -11.19
C GLN A 21 18.47 19.83 -11.06
N ALA A 22 19.66 19.42 -10.63
CA ALA A 22 20.00 18.04 -10.30
C ALA A 22 19.10 17.39 -9.23
N MET A 23 18.55 18.15 -8.27
CA MET A 23 17.63 17.64 -7.26
C MET A 23 16.25 17.35 -7.84
N LEU A 24 15.74 18.24 -8.70
CA LEU A 24 14.46 18.04 -9.38
C LEU A 24 14.53 16.84 -10.33
N ASP A 25 15.62 16.71 -11.08
CA ASP A 25 15.85 15.56 -11.96
C ASP A 25 15.86 14.24 -11.20
N HIS A 26 16.47 14.21 -10.01
CA HIS A 26 16.53 13.00 -9.18
C HIS A 26 15.13 12.59 -8.69
N ILE A 27 14.34 13.54 -8.19
CA ILE A 27 12.99 13.28 -7.70
C ILE A 27 12.08 12.81 -8.85
N ILE A 28 12.11 13.52 -9.98
CA ILE A 28 11.31 13.15 -11.16
C ILE A 28 11.68 11.75 -11.65
N LEU A 29 12.97 11.41 -11.69
CA LEU A 29 13.43 10.09 -12.10
C LEU A 29 12.92 8.99 -11.15
N GLN A 30 12.95 9.22 -9.82
CA GLN A 30 12.40 8.27 -8.85
C GLN A 30 10.90 8.05 -9.07
N PHE A 31 10.13 9.12 -9.31
CA PHE A 31 8.71 9.02 -9.60
C PHE A 31 8.42 8.25 -10.88
N VAL A 32 9.12 8.57 -11.97
CA VAL A 32 8.99 7.87 -13.24
C VAL A 32 9.31 6.40 -13.05
N LEU A 33 10.37 6.07 -12.31
CA LEU A 33 10.77 4.70 -12.03
C LEU A 33 9.69 3.93 -11.24
N ILE A 34 9.13 4.55 -10.19
CA ILE A 34 8.07 3.94 -9.39
C ILE A 34 6.81 3.71 -10.24
N PHE A 35 6.30 4.75 -10.92
CA PHE A 35 5.03 4.64 -11.65
C PHE A 35 5.16 3.81 -12.94
N ALA A 36 6.20 4.04 -13.74
CA ALA A 36 6.42 3.26 -14.97
C ALA A 36 6.82 1.82 -14.63
N GLY A 37 7.66 1.62 -13.61
CA GLY A 37 8.00 0.30 -13.11
C GLY A 37 6.77 -0.45 -12.58
N ALA A 38 5.92 0.22 -11.80
CA ALA A 38 4.67 -0.36 -11.31
C ALA A 38 3.74 -0.74 -12.45
N ALA A 39 3.58 0.11 -13.46
CA ALA A 39 2.77 -0.20 -14.64
C ALA A 39 3.33 -1.41 -15.42
N LEU A 40 4.65 -1.48 -15.62
CA LEU A 40 5.31 -2.56 -16.34
C LEU A 40 5.20 -3.90 -15.59
N PHE A 41 5.58 -3.93 -14.31
CA PHE A 41 5.49 -5.13 -13.49
C PHE A 41 4.05 -5.57 -13.27
N ALA A 42 3.12 -4.64 -13.05
CA ALA A 42 1.70 -4.95 -12.95
C ALA A 42 1.17 -5.60 -14.22
N THR A 43 1.53 -5.07 -15.39
CA THR A 43 1.13 -5.64 -16.68
C THR A 43 1.70 -7.05 -16.86
N LEU A 44 2.97 -7.25 -16.51
CA LEU A 44 3.61 -8.56 -16.59
C LEU A 44 2.94 -9.59 -15.67
N PHE A 45 2.70 -9.24 -14.40
CA PHE A 45 2.03 -10.13 -13.45
C PHE A 45 0.58 -10.40 -13.84
N LEU A 46 -0.11 -9.42 -14.40
CA LEU A 46 -1.46 -9.61 -14.92
C LEU A 46 -1.48 -10.62 -16.08
N TYR A 47 -0.48 -10.57 -16.97
CA TYR A 47 -0.32 -11.57 -18.04
C TYR A 47 -0.04 -12.97 -17.49
N LEU A 48 0.77 -13.06 -16.43
CA LEU A 48 1.06 -14.30 -15.70
C LEU A 48 -0.11 -14.78 -14.80
N ARG A 49 -1.25 -14.08 -14.80
CA ARG A 49 -2.43 -14.35 -13.95
C ARG A 49 -2.11 -14.35 -12.46
N GLN A 50 -1.13 -13.55 -12.05
CA GLN A 50 -0.73 -13.39 -10.65
C GLN A 50 -1.43 -12.18 -10.00
N PRO A 51 -1.66 -12.19 -8.67
CA PRO A 51 -2.16 -11.02 -7.96
C PRO A 51 -1.24 -9.81 -8.16
N ILE A 52 -1.83 -8.69 -8.60
CA ILE A 52 -1.12 -7.43 -8.90
C ILE A 52 -0.30 -6.90 -7.72
N ILE A 53 -0.72 -7.20 -6.48
CA ILE A 53 -0.01 -6.79 -5.26
C ILE A 53 1.41 -7.37 -5.19
N LEU A 54 1.61 -8.59 -5.70
CA LEU A 54 2.93 -9.20 -5.76
C LEU A 54 3.85 -8.43 -6.70
N ALA A 55 3.32 -7.87 -7.79
CA ALA A 55 4.08 -7.05 -8.72
C ALA A 55 4.66 -5.81 -8.03
N TYR A 56 3.86 -5.15 -7.19
CA TYR A 56 4.29 -3.96 -6.43
C TYR A 56 5.35 -4.31 -5.37
N ILE A 57 5.20 -5.44 -4.67
CA ILE A 57 6.20 -5.91 -3.70
C ILE A 57 7.52 -6.23 -4.39
N VAL A 58 7.49 -6.99 -5.50
CA VAL A 58 8.68 -7.35 -6.26
C VAL A 58 9.37 -6.09 -6.81
N LEU A 59 8.61 -5.15 -7.37
CA LEU A 59 9.16 -3.89 -7.83
C LEU A 59 9.85 -3.15 -6.68
N GLY A 60 9.21 -3.03 -5.51
CA GLY A 60 9.79 -2.37 -4.34
C GLY A 60 11.09 -3.01 -3.88
N ILE A 61 11.19 -4.35 -3.92
CA ILE A 61 12.42 -5.08 -3.62
C ILE A 61 13.50 -4.80 -4.67
N VAL A 62 13.16 -4.80 -5.96
CA VAL A 62 14.09 -4.57 -7.07
C VAL A 62 14.60 -3.14 -7.09
N VAL A 63 13.72 -2.17 -6.90
CA VAL A 63 14.03 -0.73 -7.02
C VAL A 63 14.60 -0.15 -5.72
N GLY A 64 14.24 -0.73 -4.57
CA GLY A 64 14.65 -0.25 -3.26
C GLY A 64 16.16 -0.34 -2.99
N PRO A 65 16.62 0.18 -1.84
CA PRO A 65 18.04 0.29 -1.50
C PRO A 65 18.76 -1.06 -1.42
N LYS A 66 18.04 -2.14 -1.09
CA LYS A 66 18.58 -3.51 -1.04
C LYS A 66 18.59 -4.23 -2.40
N GLY A 67 17.92 -3.67 -3.41
CA GLY A 67 17.88 -4.21 -4.76
C GLY A 67 18.92 -3.54 -5.65
N LEU A 68 18.46 -2.69 -6.55
CA LEU A 68 19.29 -1.92 -7.47
C LEU A 68 19.77 -0.59 -6.87
N GLY A 69 19.22 -0.14 -5.73
CA GLY A 69 19.66 1.09 -5.08
C GLY A 69 19.34 2.38 -5.85
N LEU A 70 18.36 2.34 -6.75
CA LEU A 70 17.95 3.53 -7.52
C LEU A 70 17.20 4.54 -6.64
N ILE A 71 16.63 4.07 -5.53
CA ILE A 71 15.92 4.87 -4.54
C ILE A 71 16.67 4.79 -3.22
N ASN A 72 17.27 5.92 -2.81
CA ASN A 72 18.07 6.02 -1.59
C ASN A 72 17.34 6.76 -0.46
N ASP A 73 16.47 7.73 -0.81
CA ASP A 73 15.70 8.52 0.16
C ASP A 73 14.33 7.90 0.46
N ALA A 74 14.32 6.84 1.27
CA ALA A 74 13.09 6.18 1.70
C ALA A 74 12.15 7.13 2.49
N GLU A 75 12.72 8.13 3.17
CA GLU A 75 11.96 9.08 4.00
C GLU A 75 10.99 9.95 3.17
N GLN A 76 11.42 10.41 1.99
CA GLN A 76 10.56 11.23 1.11
C GLN A 76 9.39 10.41 0.57
N ILE A 77 9.64 9.16 0.21
CA ILE A 77 8.61 8.24 -0.29
C ILE A 77 7.66 7.83 0.84
N GLU A 78 8.14 7.68 2.07
CA GLU A 78 7.32 7.40 3.25
C GLU A 78 6.33 8.54 3.52
N GLN A 79 6.81 9.79 3.52
CA GLN A 79 5.96 10.98 3.69
C GLN A 79 4.86 11.05 2.62
N LEU A 80 5.21 10.78 1.37
CA LEU A 80 4.24 10.72 0.29
C LEU A 80 3.25 9.56 0.46
N SER A 81 3.73 8.40 0.89
CA SER A 81 2.91 7.21 1.12
C SER A 81 1.87 7.47 2.21
N HIS A 82 2.20 8.24 3.26
CA HIS A 82 1.21 8.68 4.25
C HIS A 82 0.07 9.47 3.61
N ILE A 83 0.37 10.43 2.73
CA ILE A 83 -0.65 11.19 2.01
C ILE A 83 -1.49 10.25 1.14
N GLY A 84 -0.86 9.32 0.42
CA GLY A 84 -1.54 8.32 -0.40
C GLY A 84 -2.50 7.43 0.42
N ILE A 85 -2.07 6.96 1.59
CA ILE A 85 -2.90 6.16 2.50
C ILE A 85 -4.08 6.99 3.04
N ILE A 86 -3.85 8.25 3.42
CA ILE A 86 -4.91 9.15 3.88
C ILE A 86 -5.96 9.35 2.77
N LEU A 87 -5.53 9.63 1.53
CA LEU A 87 -6.43 9.79 0.39
C LEU A 87 -7.19 8.49 0.06
N LEU A 88 -6.52 7.34 0.15
CA LEU A 88 -7.13 6.04 -0.05
C LEU A 88 -8.22 5.75 1.01
N LEU A 89 -7.90 5.95 2.29
CA LEU A 89 -8.85 5.76 3.39
C LEU A 89 -10.00 6.75 3.33
N PHE A 90 -9.75 7.99 2.90
CA PHE A 90 -10.79 8.98 2.63
C PHE A 90 -11.73 8.52 1.51
N LEU A 91 -11.19 8.05 0.38
CA LEU A 91 -11.99 7.55 -0.74
C LEU A 91 -12.80 6.30 -0.36
N ILE A 92 -12.21 5.39 0.43
CA ILE A 92 -12.91 4.24 0.99
C ILE A 92 -14.07 4.72 1.87
N GLY A 93 -13.84 5.73 2.72
CA GLY A 93 -14.86 6.35 3.56
C GLY A 93 -16.00 6.99 2.75
N LEU A 94 -15.70 7.68 1.65
CA LEU A 94 -16.71 8.30 0.78
C LEU A 94 -17.60 7.27 0.07
N ASN A 95 -17.04 6.11 -0.30
CA ASN A 95 -17.79 5.02 -0.93
C ASN A 95 -18.49 4.10 0.09
N PHE A 96 -18.31 4.36 1.39
CA PHE A 96 -18.79 3.48 2.44
C PHE A 96 -20.27 3.69 2.75
N GLN A 97 -21.03 2.60 2.81
CA GLN A 97 -22.47 2.63 3.15
C GLN A 97 -22.67 2.04 4.55
N PRO A 98 -22.76 2.86 5.62
CA PRO A 98 -22.78 2.36 7.00
C PRO A 98 -23.97 1.44 7.27
N ALA A 99 -25.12 1.68 6.65
CA ALA A 99 -26.30 0.83 6.80
C ALA A 99 -26.06 -0.61 6.31
N LYS A 100 -25.32 -0.78 5.20
CA LYS A 100 -24.97 -2.11 4.68
C LYS A 100 -23.96 -2.82 5.57
N LEU A 101 -23.00 -2.09 6.13
CA LEU A 101 -22.01 -2.66 7.05
C LEU A 101 -22.69 -3.25 8.29
N VAL A 102 -23.60 -2.50 8.92
CA VAL A 102 -24.27 -2.97 10.15
C VAL A 102 -25.09 -4.23 9.89
N GLY A 103 -25.80 -4.29 8.76
CA GLY A 103 -26.52 -5.49 8.34
C GLY A 103 -25.59 -6.69 8.10
N LEU A 104 -24.45 -6.45 7.45
CA LEU A 104 -23.44 -7.48 7.21
C LEU A 104 -22.81 -7.98 8.52
N LEU A 105 -22.41 -7.07 9.41
CA LEU A 105 -21.86 -7.41 10.73
C LEU A 105 -22.84 -8.23 11.57
N GLY A 106 -24.14 -7.98 11.48
CA GLY A 106 -25.14 -8.82 12.14
C GLY A 106 -25.22 -10.24 11.59
N ARG A 107 -25.05 -10.42 10.27
CA ARG A 107 -25.16 -11.73 9.59
C ARG A 107 -23.89 -12.58 9.72
N ILE A 108 -22.71 -11.98 9.55
CA ILE A 108 -21.43 -12.72 9.49
C ILE A 108 -20.46 -12.37 10.63
N GLY A 109 -20.78 -11.39 11.49
CA GLY A 109 -19.84 -10.86 12.48
C GLY A 109 -19.32 -11.88 13.48
N ILE A 110 -20.16 -12.85 13.91
CA ILE A 110 -19.72 -13.92 14.82
C ILE A 110 -18.69 -14.82 14.14
N VAL A 111 -18.93 -15.19 12.87
CA VAL A 111 -18.01 -16.03 12.09
C VAL A 111 -16.70 -15.29 11.83
N THR A 112 -16.78 -14.01 11.45
CA THR A 112 -15.61 -13.16 11.25
C THR A 112 -14.79 -13.01 12.53
N LEU A 113 -15.44 -12.75 13.67
CA LEU A 113 -14.76 -12.59 14.96
C LEU A 113 -14.09 -13.90 15.41
N ALA A 114 -14.80 -15.03 15.28
CA ALA A 114 -14.24 -16.34 15.59
C ALA A 114 -13.02 -16.66 14.71
N THR A 115 -13.12 -16.37 13.41
CA THR A 115 -12.02 -16.59 12.46
C THR A 115 -10.82 -15.71 12.79
N CYS A 116 -11.01 -14.40 13.00
CA CYS A 116 -9.93 -13.50 13.43
C CYS A 116 -9.24 -14.00 14.70
N PHE A 117 -10.01 -14.45 15.70
CA PHE A 117 -9.45 -14.96 16.94
C PHE A 117 -8.63 -16.24 16.75
N ILE A 118 -9.11 -17.17 15.92
CA ILE A 118 -8.37 -18.38 15.55
C ILE A 118 -7.07 -18.04 14.83
N PHE A 119 -7.10 -17.14 13.84
CA PHE A 119 -5.89 -16.70 13.12
C PHE A 119 -4.90 -15.99 14.03
N MET A 120 -5.37 -15.15 14.96
CA MET A 120 -4.53 -14.50 15.96
C MET A 120 -3.83 -15.53 16.86
N LEU A 121 -4.57 -16.51 17.40
CA LEU A 121 -4.00 -17.56 18.24
C LEU A 121 -3.02 -18.46 17.49
N LEU A 122 -3.35 -18.82 16.25
CA LEU A 122 -2.46 -19.63 15.41
C LEU A 122 -1.15 -18.90 15.12
N SER A 123 -1.24 -17.62 14.76
CA SER A 123 -0.07 -16.77 14.50
C SER A 123 0.79 -16.56 15.76
N LEU A 124 0.15 -16.37 16.92
CA LEU A 124 0.82 -16.30 18.23
C LEU A 124 1.55 -17.61 18.55
N ALA A 125 0.90 -18.76 18.34
CA ALA A 125 1.48 -20.07 18.58
C ALA A 125 2.71 -20.32 17.69
N VAL A 126 2.64 -19.94 16.41
CA VAL A 126 3.78 -20.03 15.49
C VAL A 126 4.92 -19.09 15.90
N ALA A 127 4.63 -17.83 16.25
CA ALA A 127 5.66 -16.87 16.67
C ALA A 127 6.35 -17.29 17.98
N SER A 128 5.59 -17.78 18.96
CA SER A 128 6.16 -18.31 20.20
C SER A 128 6.97 -19.59 19.98
N ALA A 129 6.56 -20.46 19.06
CA ALA A 129 7.35 -21.63 18.66
C ALA A 129 8.69 -21.26 18.00
N LEU A 130 8.77 -20.10 17.34
CA LEU A 130 10.02 -19.54 16.80
C LEU A 130 10.90 -18.87 17.87
N GLY A 131 10.45 -18.81 19.13
CA GLY A 131 11.21 -18.26 20.26
C GLY A 131 11.07 -16.74 20.44
N TYR A 132 10.10 -16.09 19.79
CA TYR A 132 9.84 -14.67 20.02
C TYR A 132 9.22 -14.43 21.41
N PRO A 133 9.50 -13.29 22.07
CA PRO A 133 8.88 -12.95 23.34
C PRO A 133 7.36 -12.78 23.18
N LEU A 134 6.62 -12.89 24.29
CA LEU A 134 5.15 -12.88 24.28
C LEU A 134 4.58 -11.62 23.66
N ILE A 135 5.20 -10.46 23.90
CA ILE A 135 4.73 -9.17 23.39
C ILE A 135 4.89 -9.08 21.86
N ASP A 136 6.03 -9.51 21.30
CA ASP A 136 6.28 -9.52 19.87
C ASP A 136 5.35 -10.51 19.17
N SER A 137 5.16 -11.68 19.78
CA SER A 137 4.23 -12.70 19.28
C SER A 137 2.80 -12.16 19.24
N LEU A 138 2.38 -11.36 20.23
CA LEU A 138 1.05 -10.74 20.26
C LEU A 138 0.88 -9.70 19.16
N ILE A 139 1.92 -8.89 18.92
CA ILE A 139 1.94 -7.90 17.83
C ILE A 139 1.85 -8.60 16.48
N ILE A 140 2.61 -9.68 16.27
CA ILE A 140 2.56 -10.50 15.05
C ILE A 140 1.16 -11.12 14.89
N GLY A 141 0.60 -11.67 15.97
CA GLY A 141 -0.75 -12.24 15.96
C GLY A 141 -1.82 -11.22 15.57
N ALA A 142 -1.76 -10.01 16.12
CA ALA A 142 -2.66 -8.93 15.78
C ALA A 142 -2.47 -8.42 14.33
N ALA A 143 -1.23 -8.41 13.84
CA ALA A 143 -0.95 -8.01 12.45
C ALA A 143 -1.46 -9.05 11.42
N LEU A 144 -1.43 -10.34 11.77
CA LEU A 144 -1.82 -11.44 10.88
C LEU A 144 -3.28 -11.91 11.04
N MET A 145 -4.05 -11.37 11.99
CA MET A 145 -5.44 -11.78 12.22
C MET A 145 -6.41 -11.37 11.11
N PHE A 146 -6.08 -10.31 10.35
CA PHE A 146 -6.92 -9.83 9.25
C PHE A 146 -6.57 -10.54 7.93
N SER A 147 -7.55 -11.24 7.37
CA SER A 147 -7.43 -11.85 6.04
C SER A 147 -7.71 -10.82 4.95
N SER A 148 -6.82 -10.72 3.94
CA SER A 148 -7.02 -9.83 2.79
C SER A 148 -7.94 -10.48 1.75
N THR A 149 -9.24 -10.24 1.89
CA THR A 149 -10.29 -10.82 1.01
C THR A 149 -10.07 -10.49 -0.47
N ILE A 150 -9.46 -9.34 -0.79
CA ILE A 150 -9.18 -8.91 -2.17
C ILE A 150 -8.21 -9.89 -2.87
N VAL A 151 -7.23 -10.44 -2.14
CA VAL A 151 -6.28 -11.41 -2.70
C VAL A 151 -6.95 -12.78 -2.87
N SER A 152 -7.72 -13.23 -1.88
CA SER A 152 -8.45 -14.50 -1.93
C SER A 152 -9.49 -14.54 -3.05
N LEU A 153 -10.23 -13.45 -3.27
CA LEU A 153 -11.23 -13.37 -4.34
C LEU A 153 -10.60 -13.42 -5.73
N LYS A 154 -9.41 -12.84 -5.93
CA LYS A 154 -8.69 -12.91 -7.21
C LYS A 154 -8.12 -14.30 -7.52
N LEU A 155 -7.96 -15.16 -6.51
CA LEU A 155 -7.47 -16.52 -6.65
C LEU A 155 -8.59 -17.55 -6.88
N ILE A 156 -9.85 -17.17 -6.72
CA ILE A 156 -11.00 -18.05 -6.98
C ILE A 156 -11.34 -17.97 -8.48
N PRO A 157 -11.23 -19.08 -9.23
CA PRO A 157 -11.54 -19.09 -10.65
C PRO A 157 -13.04 -18.83 -10.86
N THR A 158 -13.35 -17.83 -11.70
CA THR A 158 -14.71 -17.46 -12.10
C THR A 158 -15.47 -18.54 -12.89
N THR A 159 -14.87 -19.71 -13.10
CA THR A 159 -15.47 -20.85 -13.81
C THR A 159 -16.40 -21.72 -12.96
N GLN A 160 -16.52 -21.49 -11.65
CA GLN A 160 -17.46 -22.22 -10.77
C GLN A 160 -18.73 -21.39 -10.43
N LEU A 161 -19.11 -20.42 -11.28
CA LEU A 161 -20.31 -19.60 -11.05
C LEU A 161 -21.61 -20.16 -11.65
N HIS A 162 -21.58 -21.32 -12.32
CA HIS A 162 -22.79 -21.88 -12.95
C HIS A 162 -23.59 -22.86 -12.06
N HIS A 163 -23.12 -23.22 -10.87
CA HIS A 163 -23.91 -24.04 -9.93
C HIS A 163 -23.82 -23.52 -8.49
N HIS A 164 -24.84 -22.71 -8.16
CA HIS A 164 -25.50 -22.46 -6.87
C HIS A 164 -24.78 -22.73 -5.52
N HIS A 165 -24.94 -21.76 -4.61
CA HIS A 165 -24.82 -21.80 -3.14
C HIS A 165 -23.46 -21.60 -2.46
N VAL A 166 -22.31 -21.79 -3.12
CA VAL A 166 -21.00 -21.52 -2.49
C VAL A 166 -20.59 -20.03 -2.55
N GLY A 167 -21.12 -19.26 -3.50
CA GLY A 167 -20.77 -17.85 -3.68
C GLY A 167 -21.35 -16.88 -2.64
N GLU A 168 -22.42 -17.27 -1.95
CA GLU A 168 -23.12 -16.38 -1.01
C GLU A 168 -22.49 -16.36 0.39
N VAL A 169 -21.66 -17.37 0.71
CA VAL A 169 -21.05 -17.51 2.05
C VAL A 169 -19.77 -16.66 2.18
N MET A 170 -19.25 -16.15 1.07
CA MET A 170 -17.98 -15.42 1.03
C MET A 170 -18.16 -13.88 0.91
N ILE A 171 -19.40 -13.39 0.80
CA ILE A 171 -19.75 -11.96 0.81
C ILE A 171 -20.39 -11.63 2.15
#